data_AF-A0A9E5UH65-F1
#
_entry.id   AF-A0A9E5UH65-F1
#
_cell.length_a   1.000
_cell.length_b   1.000
_cell.length_c   1.000
_cell.angle_alpha   90.00
_cell.angle_beta   90.00
_cell.angle_gamma   90.00
#
_symmetry.space_group_name_H-M   'P 1'
#
loop_
_entity.id
_entity.type
_entity.pdbx_description
1 polymer ?
#
loop_
_entity_poly.entity_id
_entity_poly.type
_entity_poly.pdbx_seq_one_letter_code
_entity_poly.pdbx_strand_id
1 'polypeptide(L)'
;AYPDFNWPAFARNFVEQTLGLTYNPLTTQIESHDYMAELFHALVRFNNIILDFDRDIWLYISKGYFKEKVRTNEVGSSTMPHKVNPIDFENSEGNIGLSNAQLDFMACKLPISRLQRDLSDSTVIRNIGVAVGHSLLALKSTLRGIGKLSVDEERLQADLAANWEILSEPVQTVMRKAGLDDPYEQLKMMTRGKRITQAELAAFIQELPIPREEKNRLLALTPATYLGLATDLMT
;
A
#
# COMPACT_ATOMS: atom_id res chain seq x y z
N ALA A 1 -16.42 14.64 51.74
CA ALA A 1 -15.12 14.57 52.45
C ALA A 1 -14.37 15.90 52.39
N TYR A 2 -14.20 16.53 51.21
CA TYR A 2 -13.58 17.87 51.09
C TYR A 2 -14.37 18.73 50.09
N PRO A 3 -15.38 19.51 50.53
CA PRO A 3 -16.23 20.30 49.64
C PRO A 3 -15.53 21.53 49.06
N ASP A 4 -14.55 22.10 49.76
CA ASP A 4 -13.86 23.34 49.36
C ASP A 4 -12.62 23.09 48.49
N PHE A 5 -12.27 21.82 48.25
CA PHE A 5 -11.12 21.47 47.42
C PHE A 5 -11.51 21.48 45.94
N ASN A 6 -10.67 22.11 45.11
CA ASN A 6 -10.89 22.18 43.67
C ASN A 6 -10.51 20.86 42.98
N TRP A 7 -11.39 19.86 43.12
CA TRP A 7 -11.24 18.54 42.51
C TRP A 7 -11.06 18.57 41.00
N PRO A 8 -11.79 19.40 40.21
CA PRO A 8 -11.56 19.49 38.77
C PRO A 8 -10.15 19.95 38.40
N ALA A 9 -9.62 20.98 39.07
CA ALA A 9 -8.25 21.45 38.81
C ALA A 9 -7.20 20.42 39.22
N PHE A 10 -7.40 19.76 40.36
CA PHE A 10 -6.52 18.68 40.81
C PHE A 10 -6.51 17.51 39.82
N ALA A 11 -7.68 17.04 39.38
CA ALA A 11 -7.80 15.93 38.44
C ALA A 11 -7.15 16.26 37.10
N ARG A 12 -7.38 17.47 36.57
CA ARG A 12 -6.69 17.94 35.36
C ARG A 12 -5.18 17.94 35.52
N ASN A 13 -4.68 18.57 36.59
CA ASN A 13 -3.24 18.65 36.85
C ASN A 13 -2.61 17.25 36.99
N PHE A 14 -3.30 16.33 37.66
CA PHE A 14 -2.84 14.95 37.78
C PHE A 14 -2.75 14.26 36.41
N VAL A 15 -3.80 14.33 35.59
CA VAL A 15 -3.83 13.68 34.27
C VAL A 15 -2.80 14.31 33.32
N GLU A 16 -2.73 15.64 33.24
CA GLU A 16 -1.89 16.35 32.27
C GLU A 16 -0.44 16.47 32.74
N GLN A 17 -0.20 16.97 33.95
CA GLN A 17 1.15 17.31 34.42
C GLN A 17 1.87 16.12 35.05
N THR A 18 1.14 15.18 35.67
CA THR A 18 1.75 14.01 36.32
C THR A 18 1.82 12.81 35.38
N LEU A 19 0.75 12.53 34.62
CA LEU A 19 0.70 11.36 33.74
C LEU A 19 1.02 11.67 32.27
N GLY A 20 1.01 12.95 31.86
CA GLY A 20 1.28 13.33 30.46
C GLY A 20 0.17 12.96 29.48
N LEU A 21 -1.07 12.82 29.96
CA LEU A 21 -2.25 12.45 29.17
C LEU A 21 -3.16 13.66 28.94
N THR A 22 -4.03 13.58 27.94
CA THR A 22 -5.06 14.60 27.69
C THR A 22 -6.23 14.41 28.67
N TYR A 23 -6.61 15.46 29.38
CA TYR A 23 -7.71 15.40 30.35
C TYR A 23 -9.09 15.45 29.66
N ASN A 24 -9.93 14.44 29.93
CA ASN A 24 -11.34 14.45 29.56
C ASN A 24 -12.18 14.95 30.76
N PRO A 25 -12.74 16.17 30.72
CA PRO A 25 -13.50 16.73 31.83
C PRO A 25 -14.92 16.15 31.99
N LEU A 26 -15.45 15.49 30.97
CA LEU A 26 -16.84 15.04 30.91
C LEU A 26 -16.92 13.55 30.65
N THR A 27 -17.07 12.79 31.73
CA THR A 27 -17.18 11.33 31.69
C THR A 27 -18.37 10.85 32.49
N THR A 28 -18.77 9.61 32.26
CA THR A 28 -19.56 8.86 33.24
C THR A 28 -18.58 8.21 34.24
N GLN A 29 -18.86 6.99 34.70
CA GLN A 29 -17.94 6.26 35.56
C GLN A 29 -16.75 5.64 34.77
N ILE A 30 -16.81 5.62 33.45
CA ILE A 30 -15.72 5.22 32.55
C ILE A 30 -15.30 6.38 31.67
N GLU A 31 -14.08 6.31 31.13
CA GLU A 31 -13.70 7.14 29.97
C GLU A 31 -14.59 6.75 28.76
N SER A 32 -14.83 7.70 27.86
CA SER A 32 -15.70 7.54 26.68
C SER A 32 -15.22 6.46 25.69
N HIS A 33 -13.93 6.13 25.70
CA HIS A 33 -13.22 5.26 24.77
C HIS A 33 -13.20 5.76 23.31
N ASP A 34 -13.67 7.00 23.03
CA ASP A 34 -13.69 7.57 21.68
C ASP A 34 -12.27 7.71 21.10
N TYR A 35 -11.32 8.17 21.91
CA TYR A 35 -9.91 8.27 21.50
C TYR A 35 -9.31 6.89 21.15
N MET A 36 -9.80 5.82 21.78
CA MET A 36 -9.35 4.47 21.49
C MET A 36 -9.86 4.02 20.14
N ALA A 37 -11.12 4.32 19.81
CA ALA A 37 -11.67 4.06 18.48
C ALA A 37 -10.90 4.84 17.39
N GLU A 38 -10.55 6.11 17.64
CA GLU A 38 -9.71 6.90 16.74
C GLU A 38 -8.34 6.26 16.51
N LEU A 39 -7.68 5.84 17.61
CA LEU A 39 -6.39 5.16 17.56
C LEU A 39 -6.47 3.83 16.80
N PHE A 40 -7.48 3.00 17.08
CA PHE A 40 -7.64 1.71 16.43
C PHE A 40 -7.92 1.87 14.94
N HIS A 41 -8.77 2.81 14.55
CA HIS A 41 -8.99 3.09 13.12
C HIS A 41 -7.73 3.66 12.44
N ALA A 42 -6.87 4.41 13.15
CA ALA A 42 -5.59 4.83 12.61
C ALA A 42 -4.66 3.64 12.35
N LEU A 43 -4.61 2.68 13.27
CA LEU A 43 -3.87 1.43 13.08
C LEU A 43 -4.44 0.59 11.94
N VAL A 44 -5.76 0.48 11.81
CA VAL A 44 -6.42 -0.25 10.71
C VAL A 44 -6.04 0.36 9.35
N ARG A 45 -6.07 1.69 9.24
CA ARG A 45 -5.65 2.39 8.01
C ARG A 45 -4.18 2.11 7.68
N PHE A 46 -3.30 2.15 8.68
CA PHE A 46 -1.89 1.82 8.48
C PHE A 46 -1.70 0.36 8.07
N ASN A 47 -2.36 -0.58 8.74
CA ASN A 47 -2.33 -1.99 8.40
C ASN A 47 -2.83 -2.24 6.97
N ASN A 48 -3.85 -1.51 6.50
CA ASN A 48 -4.35 -1.64 5.12
C ASN A 48 -3.30 -1.18 4.09
N ILE A 49 -2.49 -0.16 4.40
CA ILE A 49 -1.36 0.24 3.54
C ILE A 49 -0.33 -0.89 3.45
N ILE A 50 -0.03 -1.55 4.57
CA ILE A 50 0.89 -2.69 4.59
C ILE A 50 0.29 -3.90 3.86
N LEU A 51 -1.01 -4.15 4.00
CA LEU A 51 -1.70 -5.23 3.29
C LEU A 51 -1.63 -5.05 1.77
N ASP A 52 -1.84 -3.83 1.29
CA ASP A 52 -1.72 -3.48 -0.12
C ASP A 52 -0.28 -3.70 -0.61
N PHE A 53 0.71 -3.22 0.16
CA PHE A 53 2.12 -3.44 -0.10
C PHE A 53 2.49 -4.93 -0.14
N ASP A 54 2.05 -5.74 0.83
CA ASP A 54 2.36 -7.17 0.89
C ASP A 54 1.82 -7.90 -0.34
N ARG A 55 0.61 -7.53 -0.81
CA ARG A 55 -0.03 -8.11 -2.00
C ARG A 55 0.66 -7.70 -3.30
N ASP A 56 1.04 -6.43 -3.43
CA ASP A 56 1.75 -5.95 -4.61
C ASP A 56 3.13 -6.60 -4.71
N ILE A 57 3.87 -6.69 -3.60
CA ILE A 57 5.17 -7.37 -3.58
C ILE A 57 5.02 -8.87 -3.89
N TRP A 58 4.00 -9.54 -3.34
CA TRP A 58 3.68 -10.92 -3.70
C TRP A 58 3.47 -11.07 -5.21
N LEU A 59 2.72 -10.15 -5.83
CA LEU A 59 2.47 -10.16 -7.28
C LEU A 59 3.75 -9.91 -8.08
N TYR A 60 4.61 -8.99 -7.64
CA TYR A 60 5.89 -8.74 -8.30
C TYR A 60 6.86 -9.92 -8.20
N ILE A 61 6.86 -10.64 -7.08
CA ILE A 61 7.58 -11.91 -6.93
C ILE A 61 7.00 -12.96 -7.89
N SER A 62 5.67 -13.08 -7.97
CA SER A 62 4.99 -14.00 -8.89
C SER A 62 5.33 -13.72 -10.37
N LYS A 63 5.48 -12.44 -10.74
CA LYS A 63 5.91 -12.00 -12.09
C LYS A 63 7.42 -12.21 -12.35
N GLY A 64 8.19 -12.52 -11.31
CA GLY A 64 9.64 -12.65 -11.35
C GLY A 64 10.40 -11.32 -11.37
N TYR A 65 9.75 -10.19 -11.06
CA TYR A 65 10.43 -8.89 -10.97
C TYR A 65 11.31 -8.79 -9.72
N PHE A 66 10.97 -9.56 -8.69
CA PHE A 66 11.83 -9.79 -7.53
C PHE A 66 12.17 -11.27 -7.40
N LYS A 67 13.41 -11.53 -7.03
CA LYS A 67 13.90 -12.82 -6.52
C LYS A 67 14.05 -12.72 -5.01
N GLU A 68 13.84 -13.82 -4.31
CA GLU A 68 14.08 -13.90 -2.87
C GLU A 68 15.43 -14.56 -2.57
N LYS A 69 16.21 -13.94 -1.68
CA LYS A 69 17.46 -14.50 -1.18
C LYS A 69 17.17 -15.71 -0.29
N VAL A 70 17.57 -16.89 -0.74
CA VAL A 70 17.43 -18.15 0.00
C VAL A 70 18.55 -18.29 1.03
N ARG A 71 18.21 -18.59 2.28
CA ARG A 71 19.19 -19.03 3.27
C ARG A 71 19.44 -20.53 3.08
N THR A 72 20.69 -20.97 3.25
CA THR A 72 21.13 -22.35 2.99
C THR A 72 20.36 -23.46 3.73
N ASN A 73 19.62 -23.13 4.79
CA ASN A 73 18.84 -24.08 5.60
C ASN A 73 17.31 -23.87 5.52
N GLU A 74 16.80 -22.98 4.65
CA GLU A 74 15.35 -22.77 4.50
C GLU A 74 14.74 -23.82 3.55
N VAL A 75 13.71 -24.53 4.03
CA VAL A 75 12.91 -25.46 3.21
C VAL A 75 11.72 -24.71 2.66
N GLY A 76 11.71 -24.42 1.36
CA GLY A 76 10.62 -23.66 0.73
C GLY A 76 9.34 -24.45 0.43
N SER A 77 9.45 -25.77 0.18
CA SER A 77 8.31 -26.69 0.07
C SER A 77 8.72 -28.11 0.45
N SER A 78 7.82 -28.84 1.12
CA SER A 78 8.06 -30.23 1.54
C SER A 78 8.14 -31.23 0.38
N THR A 79 7.65 -30.87 -0.81
CA THR A 79 7.60 -31.76 -2.00
C THR A 79 8.27 -31.16 -3.24
N MET A 80 8.42 -29.83 -3.31
CA MET A 80 9.02 -29.14 -4.45
C MET A 80 10.32 -28.41 -4.04
N PRO A 81 11.49 -29.06 -4.13
CA PRO A 81 12.75 -28.55 -3.58
C PRO A 81 13.28 -27.28 -4.25
N HIS A 82 12.76 -26.92 -5.43
CA HIS A 82 13.12 -25.69 -6.15
C HIS A 82 12.26 -24.48 -5.74
N LYS A 83 11.19 -24.67 -4.95
CA LYS A 83 10.20 -23.62 -4.68
C LYS A 83 10.71 -22.66 -3.62
N VAL A 84 10.73 -21.37 -3.95
CA VAL A 84 10.90 -20.26 -3.01
C VAL A 84 9.58 -19.50 -3.00
N ASN A 85 8.98 -19.32 -1.81
CA ASN A 85 7.68 -18.68 -1.67
C ASN A 85 7.82 -17.40 -0.82
N PRO A 86 7.03 -16.36 -1.12
CA PRO A 86 7.02 -15.09 -0.38
C PRO A 86 6.30 -15.20 0.97
N ILE A 87 6.65 -16.21 1.78
CA ILE A 87 5.95 -16.58 3.00
C ILE A 87 5.93 -15.45 4.03
N ASP A 88 6.94 -14.59 4.04
CA ASP A 88 7.01 -13.48 4.99
C ASP A 88 5.92 -12.43 4.71
N PHE A 89 5.62 -12.15 3.43
CA PHE A 89 4.52 -11.28 3.02
C PHE A 89 3.15 -11.95 3.24
N GLU A 90 3.02 -13.24 2.91
CA GLU A 90 1.78 -14.01 3.14
C GLU A 90 1.43 -14.11 4.64
N ASN A 91 2.44 -14.30 5.51
CA ASN A 91 2.26 -14.28 6.96
C ASN A 91 1.83 -12.90 7.47
N SER A 92 2.37 -11.83 6.89
CA SER A 92 1.97 -10.47 7.24
C SER A 92 0.52 -10.19 6.87
N GLU A 93 0.14 -10.47 5.62
CA GLU A 93 -1.23 -10.33 5.11
C GLU A 93 -2.25 -11.01 6.04
N GLY A 94 -1.99 -12.26 6.42
CA GLY A 94 -2.88 -12.99 7.33
C GLY A 94 -3.00 -12.36 8.72
N ASN A 95 -1.89 -11.88 9.29
CA ASN A 95 -1.89 -11.23 10.59
C ASN A 95 -2.56 -9.84 10.56
N ILE A 96 -2.44 -9.10 9.46
CA ILE A 96 -3.16 -7.83 9.27
C ILE A 96 -4.68 -8.07 9.32
N GLY A 97 -5.18 -9.08 8.62
CA GLY A 97 -6.60 -9.42 8.66
C GLY A 97 -7.10 -9.72 10.08
N LEU A 98 -6.34 -10.52 10.84
CA LEU A 98 -6.65 -10.82 12.25
C LEU A 98 -6.60 -9.60 13.16
N SER A 99 -5.65 -8.70 12.93
CA SER A 99 -5.51 -7.46 13.69
C SER A 99 -6.69 -6.53 13.43
N ASN A 100 -6.98 -6.24 12.15
CA ASN A 100 -8.01 -5.29 11.76
C ASN A 100 -9.39 -5.73 12.24
N ALA A 101 -9.72 -7.01 12.10
CA ALA A 101 -11.00 -7.54 12.59
C ALA A 101 -11.22 -7.27 14.09
N GLN A 102 -10.17 -7.36 14.91
CA GLN A 102 -10.26 -7.08 16.34
C GLN A 102 -10.27 -5.58 16.64
N LEU A 103 -9.44 -4.80 15.95
CA LEU A 103 -9.36 -3.33 16.12
C LEU A 103 -10.69 -2.67 15.76
N ASP A 104 -11.29 -3.02 14.61
CA ASP A 104 -12.59 -2.48 14.17
C ASP A 104 -13.71 -2.89 15.13
N PHE A 105 -13.72 -4.14 15.59
CA PHE A 105 -14.67 -4.60 16.60
C PHE A 105 -14.58 -3.75 17.87
N MET A 106 -13.37 -3.53 18.40
CA MET A 106 -13.17 -2.75 19.62
C MET A 106 -13.54 -1.28 19.41
N ALA A 107 -13.20 -0.69 18.26
CA ALA A 107 -13.53 0.69 17.93
C ALA A 107 -15.06 0.91 17.90
N CYS A 108 -15.82 -0.05 17.38
CA CYS A 108 -17.28 0.02 17.37
C CYS A 108 -17.91 -0.27 18.74
N LYS A 109 -17.33 -1.21 19.51
CA LYS A 109 -17.97 -1.74 20.73
C LYS A 109 -17.67 -0.95 22.00
N LEU A 110 -16.47 -0.38 22.14
CA LEU A 110 -16.04 0.23 23.39
C LEU A 110 -16.77 1.54 23.73
N PRO A 111 -17.05 2.45 22.77
CA PRO A 111 -17.74 3.70 23.08
C PRO A 111 -19.20 3.56 23.53
N ILE A 112 -19.79 2.36 23.41
CA ILE A 112 -21.20 2.10 23.72
C ILE A 112 -21.30 1.34 25.04
N SER A 113 -21.82 2.01 26.07
CA SER A 113 -22.06 1.45 27.41
C SER A 113 -23.43 1.90 27.95
N ARG A 114 -24.17 1.01 28.61
CA ARG A 114 -25.52 1.32 29.10
C ARG A 114 -25.49 2.30 30.28
N LEU A 115 -26.28 3.38 30.20
CA LEU A 115 -26.44 4.40 31.25
C LEU A 115 -25.08 4.95 31.72
N GLN A 116 -24.79 4.96 33.04
CA GLN A 116 -23.52 5.46 33.57
C GLN A 116 -22.34 4.51 33.34
N ARG A 117 -22.61 3.22 33.09
CA ARG A 117 -21.75 2.20 32.47
C ARG A 117 -22.25 0.80 32.78
N ASP A 118 -22.05 -0.12 31.85
CA ASP A 118 -21.96 -1.55 32.10
C ASP A 118 -20.51 -2.03 32.06
N LEU A 119 -20.24 -3.30 32.44
CA LEU A 119 -18.89 -3.83 32.61
C LEU A 119 -18.40 -4.67 31.40
N SER A 120 -19.12 -4.63 30.26
CA SER A 120 -18.75 -5.43 29.08
C SER A 120 -17.45 -4.98 28.41
N ASP A 121 -17.03 -3.73 28.64
CA ASP A 121 -15.76 -3.17 28.17
C ASP A 121 -14.54 -3.79 28.89
N SER A 122 -14.67 -4.13 30.18
CA SER A 122 -13.58 -4.65 31.01
C SER A 122 -12.92 -5.93 30.48
N THR A 123 -13.69 -6.84 29.89
CA THR A 123 -13.14 -8.04 29.24
C THR A 123 -12.55 -7.73 27.87
N VAL A 124 -13.13 -6.75 27.16
CA VAL A 124 -12.72 -6.38 25.80
C VAL A 124 -11.39 -5.63 25.78
N ILE A 125 -11.18 -4.66 26.69
CA ILE A 125 -9.93 -3.88 26.79
C ILE A 125 -8.71 -4.77 27.05
N ARG A 126 -8.89 -5.95 27.66
CA ARG A 126 -7.81 -6.94 27.86
C ARG A 126 -7.29 -7.57 26.56
N ASN A 127 -8.00 -7.38 25.45
CA ASN A 127 -7.65 -7.91 24.13
C ASN A 127 -6.94 -6.90 23.23
N ILE A 128 -6.72 -5.65 23.68
CA ILE A 128 -5.99 -4.64 22.90
C ILE A 128 -4.60 -5.15 22.49
N GLY A 129 -3.90 -5.76 23.44
CA GLY A 129 -2.58 -6.34 23.19
C GLY A 129 -2.58 -7.48 22.17
N VAL A 130 -3.69 -8.22 22.04
CA VAL A 130 -3.83 -9.30 21.04
C VAL A 130 -3.92 -8.70 19.64
N ALA A 131 -4.79 -7.71 19.47
CA ALA A 131 -4.98 -7.04 18.18
C ALA A 131 -3.71 -6.31 17.71
N VAL A 132 -3.06 -5.56 18.60
CA VAL A 132 -1.78 -4.87 18.31
C VAL A 132 -0.64 -5.89 18.12
N GLY A 133 -0.67 -7.02 18.83
CA GLY A 133 0.29 -8.11 18.69
C GLY A 133 0.30 -8.68 17.27
N HIS A 134 -0.87 -8.88 16.66
CA HIS A 134 -0.97 -9.27 15.26
C HIS A 134 -0.40 -8.22 14.30
N SER A 135 -0.68 -6.91 14.50
CA SER A 135 -0.03 -5.86 13.70
C SER A 135 1.49 -5.91 13.80
N LEU A 136 2.02 -6.09 15.02
CA LEU A 136 3.46 -6.15 15.24
C LEU A 136 4.10 -7.38 14.57
N LEU A 137 3.43 -8.53 14.60
CA LEU A 137 3.88 -9.74 13.89
C LEU A 137 3.87 -9.54 12.39
N ALA A 138 2.84 -8.87 11.86
CA ALA A 138 2.77 -8.51 10.45
C ALA A 138 3.95 -7.64 10.03
N LEU A 139 4.17 -6.52 10.73
CA LEU A 139 5.28 -5.61 10.45
C LEU A 139 6.65 -6.29 10.50
N LYS A 140 6.87 -7.17 11.48
CA LYS A 140 8.12 -7.95 11.56
C LYS A 140 8.29 -8.91 10.38
N SER A 141 7.20 -9.47 9.89
CA SER A 141 7.21 -10.37 8.73
C SER A 141 7.46 -9.58 7.45
N THR A 142 6.74 -8.47 7.20
CA THR A 142 6.98 -7.57 6.06
C THR A 142 8.43 -7.09 6.02
N LEU A 143 8.98 -6.59 7.13
CA LEU A 143 10.38 -6.13 7.19
C LEU A 143 11.38 -7.25 6.90
N ARG A 144 11.09 -8.48 7.31
CA ARG A 144 11.92 -9.64 6.99
C ARG A 144 11.85 -9.98 5.50
N GLY A 145 10.66 -9.94 4.91
CA GLY A 145 10.44 -10.12 3.48
C GLY A 145 11.19 -9.08 2.65
N ILE A 146 11.09 -7.79 3.01
CA ILE A 146 11.83 -6.70 2.36
C ILE A 146 13.34 -6.98 2.36
N GLY A 147 13.89 -7.44 3.49
CA GLY A 147 15.31 -7.78 3.60
C GLY A 147 15.78 -8.94 2.70
N LYS A 148 14.84 -9.73 2.16
CA LYS A 148 15.11 -10.85 1.24
C LYS A 148 14.98 -10.47 -0.24
N LEU A 149 14.38 -9.33 -0.58
CA LEU A 149 14.15 -8.93 -1.96
C LEU A 149 15.47 -8.65 -2.70
N SER A 150 15.50 -9.08 -3.96
CA SER A 150 16.52 -8.73 -4.95
C SER A 150 15.82 -8.45 -6.27
N VAL A 151 16.04 -7.27 -6.85
CA VAL A 151 15.45 -6.89 -8.15
C VAL A 151 16.01 -7.79 -9.25
N ASP A 152 15.15 -8.21 -10.18
CA ASP A 152 15.55 -8.84 -11.45
C ASP A 152 15.40 -7.83 -12.60
N GLU A 153 16.46 -7.07 -12.83
CA GLU A 153 16.49 -6.04 -13.88
C GLU A 153 16.31 -6.64 -15.28
N GLU A 154 16.85 -7.82 -15.55
CA GLU A 154 16.73 -8.49 -16.85
C GLU A 154 15.27 -8.84 -17.13
N ARG A 155 14.57 -9.42 -16.15
CA ARG A 155 13.14 -9.75 -16.30
C ARG A 155 12.28 -8.51 -16.52
N LEU A 156 12.56 -7.42 -15.80
CA LEU A 156 11.87 -6.13 -15.95
C LEU A 156 12.10 -5.55 -17.36
N GLN A 157 13.35 -5.50 -17.82
CA GLN A 157 13.69 -5.00 -19.16
C GLN A 157 13.06 -5.84 -20.27
N ALA A 158 13.06 -7.18 -20.11
CA ALA A 158 12.41 -8.07 -21.06
C ALA A 158 10.90 -7.83 -21.14
N ASP A 159 10.24 -7.55 -20.01
CA ASP A 159 8.82 -7.22 -19.99
C ASP A 159 8.56 -5.89 -20.70
N LEU A 160 9.33 -4.85 -20.40
CA LEU A 160 9.22 -3.54 -21.07
C LEU A 160 9.44 -3.67 -22.59
N ALA A 161 10.48 -4.39 -23.01
CA ALA A 161 10.79 -4.61 -24.42
C ALA A 161 9.70 -5.38 -25.19
N ALA A 162 8.85 -6.13 -24.49
CA ALA A 162 7.77 -6.92 -25.08
C ALA A 162 6.42 -6.18 -25.19
N ASN A 163 6.30 -4.98 -24.60
CA ASN A 163 5.03 -4.23 -24.50
C ASN A 163 5.17 -2.81 -25.09
N TRP A 164 5.35 -2.71 -26.41
CA TRP A 164 5.49 -1.41 -27.11
C TRP A 164 4.19 -0.61 -27.19
N GLU A 165 3.04 -1.26 -26.99
CA GLU A 165 1.71 -0.64 -26.99
C GLU A 165 1.56 0.48 -25.97
N ILE A 166 2.37 0.50 -24.90
CA ILE A 166 2.33 1.57 -23.90
C ILE A 166 2.74 2.93 -24.48
N LEU A 167 3.56 2.94 -25.54
CA LEU A 167 3.95 4.16 -26.23
C LEU A 167 2.84 4.74 -27.13
N SER A 168 1.68 4.08 -27.22
CA SER A 168 0.52 4.67 -27.89
C SER A 168 0.04 5.96 -27.20
N GLU A 169 0.11 6.05 -25.87
CA GLU A 169 -0.28 7.25 -25.13
C GLU A 169 0.57 8.49 -25.48
N PRO A 170 1.92 8.47 -25.44
CA PRO A 170 2.71 9.64 -25.80
C PRO A 170 2.55 10.03 -27.27
N VAL A 171 2.41 9.06 -28.19
CA VAL A 171 2.15 9.33 -29.60
C VAL A 171 0.79 10.03 -29.77
N GLN A 172 -0.26 9.52 -29.13
CA GLN A 172 -1.59 10.12 -29.13
C GLN A 172 -1.56 11.56 -28.59
N THR A 173 -0.81 11.78 -27.52
CA THR A 173 -0.67 13.10 -26.88
C THR A 173 0.00 14.11 -27.80
N VAL A 174 1.07 13.70 -28.49
CA VAL A 174 1.75 14.56 -29.48
C VAL A 174 0.86 14.83 -30.69
N MET A 175 0.11 13.84 -31.17
CA MET A 175 -0.87 14.03 -32.25
C MET A 175 -1.94 15.07 -31.86
N ARG A 176 -2.47 15.00 -30.63
CA ARG A 176 -3.40 16.00 -30.10
C ARG A 176 -2.78 17.39 -30.04
N LYS A 177 -1.53 17.50 -29.55
CA LYS A 177 -0.79 18.77 -29.53
C LYS A 177 -0.62 19.36 -30.94
N ALA A 178 -0.45 18.51 -31.94
CA ALA A 178 -0.32 18.91 -33.34
C ALA A 178 -1.67 19.24 -34.03
N GLY A 179 -2.80 19.07 -33.36
CA GLY A 179 -4.13 19.36 -33.91
C GLY A 179 -4.63 18.31 -34.91
N LEU A 180 -4.17 17.06 -34.80
CA LEU A 180 -4.66 15.97 -35.65
C LEU A 180 -6.05 15.50 -35.25
N ASP A 181 -6.85 15.12 -36.25
CA ASP A 181 -8.19 14.58 -36.06
C ASP A 181 -8.15 13.13 -35.54
N ASP A 182 -9.06 12.81 -34.61
CA ASP A 182 -9.27 11.49 -34.02
C ASP A 182 -8.01 10.67 -33.61
N PRO A 183 -6.99 11.24 -32.92
CA PRO A 183 -5.74 10.51 -32.62
C PRO A 183 -5.94 9.24 -31.80
N TYR A 184 -6.94 9.25 -30.91
CA TYR A 184 -7.26 8.09 -30.07
C TYR A 184 -7.80 6.92 -30.90
N GLU A 185 -8.73 7.16 -31.83
CA GLU A 185 -9.32 6.08 -32.64
C GLU A 185 -8.29 5.50 -33.61
N GLN A 186 -7.41 6.35 -34.18
CA GLN A 186 -6.31 5.89 -35.03
C GLN A 186 -5.40 4.90 -34.30
N LEU A 187 -4.95 5.25 -33.09
CA LEU A 187 -4.10 4.37 -32.29
C LEU A 187 -4.84 3.16 -31.73
N LYS A 188 -6.11 3.31 -31.35
CA LYS A 188 -6.95 2.19 -30.91
C LYS A 188 -7.13 1.15 -32.01
N MET A 189 -7.29 1.55 -33.27
CA MET A 189 -7.34 0.60 -34.40
C MET A 189 -6.03 -0.19 -34.56
N MET A 190 -4.91 0.45 -34.26
CA MET A 190 -3.58 -0.17 -34.33
C MET A 190 -3.32 -1.13 -33.15
N THR A 191 -3.67 -0.74 -31.92
CA THR A 191 -3.23 -1.45 -30.71
C THR A 191 -4.29 -2.38 -30.10
N ARG A 192 -5.58 -2.18 -30.37
CA ARG A 192 -6.63 -2.92 -29.65
C ARG A 192 -6.61 -4.41 -29.98
N GLY A 193 -6.35 -5.23 -28.95
CA GLY A 193 -6.34 -6.68 -29.05
C GLY A 193 -5.14 -7.26 -29.81
N LYS A 194 -4.11 -6.45 -30.08
CA LYS A 194 -2.91 -6.84 -30.81
C LYS A 194 -1.68 -6.41 -30.02
N ARG A 195 -0.62 -7.22 -30.06
CA ARG A 195 0.70 -6.74 -29.68
C ARG A 195 1.27 -5.95 -30.85
N ILE A 196 1.92 -4.83 -30.54
CA ILE A 196 2.66 -4.06 -31.54
C ILE A 196 4.15 -4.22 -31.33
N THR A 197 4.89 -4.20 -32.42
CA THR A 197 6.34 -4.21 -32.43
C THR A 197 6.87 -2.78 -32.53
N GLN A 198 8.14 -2.60 -32.17
CA GLN A 198 8.87 -1.35 -32.41
C GLN A 198 8.77 -0.89 -33.87
N ALA A 199 8.90 -1.82 -34.81
CA ALA A 199 8.90 -1.52 -36.23
C ALA A 199 7.54 -0.99 -36.70
N GLU A 200 6.45 -1.62 -36.26
CA GLU A 200 5.09 -1.17 -36.59
C GLU A 200 4.81 0.22 -36.01
N LEU A 201 5.19 0.47 -34.75
CA LEU A 201 5.04 1.80 -34.13
C LEU A 201 5.87 2.85 -34.86
N ALA A 202 7.12 2.52 -35.21
CA ALA A 202 8.00 3.43 -35.95
C ALA A 202 7.43 3.78 -37.33
N ALA A 203 6.89 2.79 -38.06
CA ALA A 203 6.24 3.00 -39.35
C ALA A 203 5.03 3.96 -39.21
N PHE A 204 4.17 3.73 -38.20
CA PHE A 204 3.05 4.62 -37.91
C PHE A 204 3.50 6.06 -37.64
N ILE A 205 4.52 6.26 -36.78
CA ILE A 205 5.05 7.59 -36.46
C ILE A 205 5.61 8.30 -37.71
N GLN A 206 6.23 7.56 -38.63
CA GLN A 206 6.77 8.14 -39.85
C GLN A 206 5.68 8.68 -40.80
N GLU A 207 4.51 8.07 -40.82
CA GLU A 207 3.37 8.48 -41.65
C GLU A 207 2.61 9.69 -41.08
N LEU A 208 2.74 9.98 -39.78
CA LEU A 208 2.03 11.09 -39.14
C LEU A 208 2.38 12.45 -39.77
N PRO A 209 1.41 13.33 -40.06
CA PRO A 209 1.68 14.68 -40.56
C PRO A 209 2.05 15.65 -39.43
N ILE A 210 3.11 15.33 -38.68
CA ILE A 210 3.67 16.13 -37.58
C ILE A 210 5.11 16.62 -37.90
N PRO A 211 5.61 17.68 -37.23
CA PRO A 211 6.96 18.17 -37.45
C PRO A 211 8.04 17.09 -37.26
N ARG A 212 9.12 17.17 -38.04
CA ARG A 212 10.21 16.19 -38.00
C ARG A 212 10.86 16.06 -36.62
N GLU A 213 10.96 17.16 -35.88
CA GLU A 213 11.47 17.17 -34.50
C GLU A 213 10.60 16.31 -33.57
N GLU A 214 9.28 16.43 -33.66
CA GLU A 214 8.34 15.63 -32.88
C GLU A 214 8.38 14.14 -33.27
N LYS A 215 8.53 13.83 -34.57
CA LYS A 215 8.76 12.44 -35.02
C LYS A 215 10.03 11.86 -34.42
N ASN A 216 11.14 12.59 -34.50
CA ASN A 216 12.41 12.14 -33.96
C ASN A 216 12.33 11.90 -32.45
N ARG A 217 11.64 12.79 -31.73
CA ARG A 217 11.41 12.65 -30.28
C ARG A 217 10.61 11.40 -29.94
N LEU A 218 9.51 11.14 -30.68
CA LEU A 218 8.71 9.93 -30.50
C LEU A 218 9.47 8.65 -30.86
N LEU A 219 10.25 8.66 -31.95
CA LEU A 219 11.07 7.52 -32.40
C LEU A 219 12.23 7.19 -31.43
N ALA A 220 12.65 8.16 -30.60
CA ALA A 220 13.67 7.95 -29.58
C ALA A 220 13.11 7.35 -28.28
N LEU A 221 11.78 7.35 -28.09
CA LEU A 221 11.16 6.74 -26.91
C LEU A 221 11.24 5.21 -26.99
N THR A 222 11.47 4.60 -25.82
CA THR A 222 11.29 3.18 -25.60
C THR A 222 10.38 2.99 -24.39
N PRO A 223 9.74 1.82 -24.22
CA PRO A 223 9.01 1.51 -23.00
C PRO A 223 9.83 1.76 -21.72
N ALA A 224 11.14 1.50 -21.76
CA ALA A 224 12.04 1.68 -20.62
C ALA A 224 12.43 3.13 -20.34
N THR A 225 12.32 4.04 -21.32
CA THR A 225 12.64 5.46 -21.16
C THR A 225 11.41 6.35 -20.97
N TYR A 226 10.21 5.85 -21.26
CA TYR A 226 8.95 6.54 -21.01
C TYR A 226 8.52 6.43 -19.53
N LEU A 227 9.33 7.02 -18.65
CA LEU A 227 9.14 6.96 -17.19
C LEU A 227 8.44 8.20 -16.60
N GLY A 228 8.17 9.22 -17.43
CA GLY A 228 7.61 10.49 -16.97
C GLY A 228 8.47 11.12 -15.88
N LEU A 229 7.85 11.50 -14.76
CA LEU A 229 8.51 12.09 -13.59
C LEU A 229 8.91 11.05 -12.52
N ALA A 230 8.87 9.74 -12.83
CA ALA A 230 9.05 8.70 -11.82
C ALA A 230 10.39 8.85 -11.07
N THR A 231 11.49 9.12 -11.78
CA THR A 231 12.81 9.32 -11.15
C THR A 231 12.86 10.59 -10.32
N ASP A 232 12.28 11.69 -10.81
CA ASP A 232 12.29 12.99 -10.13
C ASP A 232 11.47 12.98 -8.82
N LEU A 233 10.39 12.19 -8.77
CA LEU A 233 9.53 12.07 -7.58
C LEU A 233 10.15 11.17 -6.49
N MET A 234 11.19 10.40 -6.80
CA MET A 234 11.89 9.53 -5.84
C MET A 234 13.05 10.24 -5.13
N THR A 235 13.49 11.39 -5.64
CA THR A 235 14.60 12.21 -5.09
C THR A 235 14.10 13.37 -4.26
#